data_AF-A0A8J2TT66-F1
#
_entry.id   AF-A0A8J2TT66-F1
#
_cell.length_a   1.000
_cell.length_b   1.000
_cell.length_c   1.000
_cell.angle_alpha   90.00
_cell.angle_beta   90.00
_cell.angle_gamma   90.00
#
_symmetry.space_group_name_H-M   'P 1'
#
loop_
_entity.id
_entity.type
_entity.pdbx_description
1 polymer ?
#
loop_
_entity_poly.entity_id
_entity_poly.type
_entity_poly.pdbx_seq_one_letter_code
_entity_poly.pdbx_strand_id
1 'polypeptide(L)'
;MGRPWNGEFVTNTGVLVEDLLFNYMFEIGARTHKIRVYEMTTHPTALTMIGYLLVRGGTHIIAYAKAIEVATGVDVGKMLPVPSLDNNKFDYARKFMEQGLYNVWYTWGEPEYRDISQIWKGKTQKLVNR
;
A
#
# COMPACT_ATOMS: atom_id res chain seq x y z
N MET A 1 7.77 21.63 -5.44
CA MET A 1 8.80 21.80 -6.49
C MET A 1 8.25 22.01 -7.90
N GLY A 2 6.94 22.17 -8.15
CA GLY A 2 6.40 22.62 -9.46
C GLY A 2 6.72 21.75 -10.69
N ARG A 3 7.38 20.60 -10.52
CA ARG A 3 7.77 19.70 -11.62
C ARG A 3 6.52 18.99 -12.15
N PRO A 4 6.27 18.99 -13.47
CA PRO A 4 5.16 18.24 -14.04
C PRO A 4 5.39 16.73 -13.90
N TRP A 5 4.30 15.99 -13.87
CA TRP A 5 4.35 14.54 -14.04
C TRP A 5 4.79 14.19 -15.46
N ASN A 6 5.54 13.11 -15.64
CA ASN A 6 5.91 12.60 -16.96
C ASN A 6 5.98 11.06 -16.97
N GLY A 7 6.09 10.50 -18.18
CA GLY A 7 6.09 9.05 -18.40
C GLY A 7 7.32 8.30 -17.91
N GLU A 8 8.43 8.99 -17.60
CA GLU A 8 9.65 8.36 -17.07
C GLU A 8 9.45 7.85 -15.63
N PHE A 9 8.37 8.25 -14.95
CA PHE A 9 7.99 7.71 -13.64
C PHE A 9 7.30 6.34 -13.73
N VAL A 10 7.05 5.83 -14.94
CA VAL A 10 6.43 4.52 -15.18
C VAL A 10 7.51 3.48 -15.42
N THR A 11 7.41 2.35 -14.72
CA THR A 11 8.19 1.13 -15.02
C THR A 11 7.22 0.04 -15.47
N ASN A 12 7.51 -0.53 -16.64
CA ASN A 12 6.83 -1.70 -17.18
C ASN A 12 7.82 -2.42 -18.07
N THR A 13 8.43 -3.47 -17.52
CA THR A 13 9.48 -4.24 -18.19
C THR A 13 8.91 -5.40 -19.00
N GLY A 14 7.66 -5.79 -18.73
CA GLY A 14 7.05 -7.02 -19.24
C GLY A 14 7.51 -8.27 -18.48
N VAL A 15 8.38 -8.13 -17.49
CA VAL A 15 8.84 -9.21 -16.61
C VAL A 15 8.07 -9.13 -15.29
N LEU A 16 7.12 -10.04 -15.10
CA LEU A 16 6.15 -9.98 -14.01
C LEU A 16 6.79 -9.80 -12.62
N VAL A 17 7.82 -10.58 -12.29
CA VAL A 17 8.46 -10.51 -10.96
C VAL A 17 9.17 -9.17 -10.75
N GLU A 18 9.82 -8.63 -11.79
CA GLU A 18 10.49 -7.34 -11.73
C GLU A 18 9.48 -6.21 -11.53
N ASP A 19 8.38 -6.23 -12.29
CA ASP A 19 7.33 -5.21 -12.18
C ASP A 19 6.59 -5.31 -10.83
N LEU A 20 6.38 -6.52 -10.29
CA LEU A 20 5.84 -6.71 -8.94
C LEU A 20 6.77 -6.15 -7.84
N LEU A 21 8.08 -6.37 -7.97
CA LEU A 21 9.08 -5.82 -7.05
C LEU A 21 9.11 -4.29 -7.13
N PHE A 22 9.07 -3.73 -8.34
CA PHE A 22 8.96 -2.29 -8.53
C PHE A 22 7.70 -1.73 -7.85
N ASN A 23 6.54 -2.36 -8.06
CA ASN A 23 5.27 -1.92 -7.46
C ASN A 23 5.29 -1.99 -5.93
N TYR A 24 5.88 -3.05 -5.36
CA TYR A 24 6.05 -3.18 -3.92
C TYR A 24 6.91 -2.04 -3.34
N MET A 25 8.07 -1.76 -3.96
CA MET A 25 8.94 -0.64 -3.57
C MET A 25 8.23 0.71 -3.76
N PHE A 26 7.50 0.88 -4.87
CA PHE A 26 6.79 2.10 -5.22
C PHE A 26 5.78 2.47 -4.13
N GLU A 27 4.98 1.51 -3.65
CA GLU A 27 4.01 1.77 -2.59
C GLU A 27 4.67 2.11 -1.24
N ILE A 28 5.82 1.51 -0.91
CA ILE A 28 6.62 1.90 0.28
C ILE A 28 7.13 3.34 0.13
N GLY A 29 7.65 3.70 -1.05
CA GLY A 29 8.07 5.05 -1.37
C GLY A 29 6.91 6.05 -1.27
N ALA A 30 5.76 5.72 -1.88
CA ALA A 30 4.56 6.54 -1.86
C ALA A 30 4.01 6.71 -0.43
N ARG A 31 4.06 5.66 0.40
CA ARG A 31 3.72 5.73 1.82
C ARG A 31 4.64 6.69 2.57
N THR A 32 5.95 6.61 2.34
CA THR A 32 6.93 7.50 2.98
C THR A 32 6.64 8.96 2.67
N HIS A 33 6.31 9.29 1.43
CA HIS A 33 5.93 10.65 1.05
C HIS A 33 4.63 11.10 1.72
N LYS A 34 3.62 10.23 1.78
CA LYS A 34 2.36 10.51 2.49
C LYS A 34 2.60 10.85 3.97
N ILE A 35 3.46 10.09 4.65
CA ILE A 35 3.83 10.34 6.06
C ILE A 35 4.48 11.71 6.22
N ARG A 36 5.47 12.03 5.40
CA ARG A 36 6.16 13.33 5.47
C ARG A 36 5.19 14.50 5.23
N VAL A 37 4.33 14.38 4.23
CA VAL A 37 3.33 15.43 3.93
C VAL A 37 2.30 15.55 5.06
N TYR A 38 1.90 14.44 5.69
CA TYR A 38 1.03 14.45 6.87
C TYR A 38 1.64 15.31 7.99
N GLU A 39 2.93 15.16 8.25
CA GLU A 39 3.65 15.92 9.29
C GLU A 39 3.90 17.39 8.91
N MET A 40 3.67 17.77 7.65
CA MET A 40 3.88 19.14 7.14
C MET A 40 2.60 19.97 7.04
N THR A 41 1.44 19.41 7.36
CA THR A 41 0.15 20.11 7.24
C THR A 41 -0.74 19.89 8.44
N THR A 42 -1.58 20.87 8.74
CA THR A 42 -2.66 20.77 9.74
C THR A 42 -4.05 20.82 9.11
N HIS A 43 -4.13 20.88 7.77
CA HIS A 43 -5.41 21.03 7.08
C HIS A 43 -6.25 19.74 7.18
N PRO A 44 -7.44 19.76 7.79
CA PRO A 44 -8.19 18.54 8.13
C PRO A 44 -8.57 17.70 6.90
N THR A 45 -8.90 18.33 5.77
CA THR A 45 -9.16 17.61 4.50
C THR A 45 -7.94 16.85 4.00
N ALA A 46 -6.76 17.46 4.04
CA ALA A 46 -5.52 16.81 3.60
C ALA A 46 -5.17 15.65 4.53
N LEU A 47 -5.25 15.86 5.85
CA LEU A 47 -4.97 14.82 6.85
C LEU A 47 -5.94 13.64 6.75
N THR A 48 -7.24 13.91 6.52
CA THR A 48 -8.25 12.85 6.32
C THR A 48 -7.97 12.04 5.07
N MET A 49 -7.68 12.71 3.96
CA MET A 49 -7.32 12.05 2.70
C MET A 49 -6.05 11.21 2.84
N ILE A 50 -5.00 11.76 3.46
CA ILE A 50 -3.74 11.04 3.68
C ILE A 50 -3.97 9.85 4.61
N GLY A 51 -4.73 10.01 5.70
CA GLY A 51 -5.08 8.93 6.62
C GLY A 51 -5.76 7.75 5.91
N TYR A 52 -6.73 8.04 5.03
CA TYR A 52 -7.36 7.02 4.19
C TYR A 52 -6.34 6.33 3.27
N LEU A 53 -5.52 7.11 2.56
CA LEU A 53 -4.56 6.56 1.60
C LEU A 53 -3.37 5.83 2.25
N LEU A 54 -3.02 6.12 3.51
CA LEU A 54 -2.05 5.33 4.27
C LEU A 54 -2.57 3.92 4.56
N VAL A 55 -3.86 3.79 4.85
CA VAL A 55 -4.51 2.48 5.04
C VAL A 55 -4.63 1.73 3.72
N ARG A 56 -5.09 2.40 2.65
CA ARG A 56 -5.24 1.78 1.32
C ARG A 56 -3.90 1.41 0.68
N GLY A 57 -2.90 2.29 0.74
CA GLY A 57 -1.54 1.98 0.29
C GLY A 57 -0.96 0.79 1.05
N GLY A 58 -1.24 0.67 2.34
CA GLY A 58 -0.88 -0.51 3.12
C GLY A 58 -1.47 -1.81 2.57
N THR A 59 -2.75 -1.81 2.18
CA THR A 59 -3.39 -2.94 1.49
C THR A 59 -2.65 -3.31 0.20
N HIS A 60 -2.24 -2.33 -0.61
CA HIS A 60 -1.49 -2.59 -1.85
C HIS A 60 -0.10 -3.17 -1.59
N ILE A 61 0.65 -2.63 -0.61
CA ILE A 61 1.97 -3.17 -0.21
C ILE A 61 1.85 -4.66 0.14
N ILE A 62 0.84 -5.04 0.91
CA ILE A 62 0.61 -6.42 1.32
C ILE A 62 0.18 -7.29 0.13
N ALA A 63 -0.64 -6.76 -0.78
CA ALA A 63 -1.07 -7.50 -1.97
C ALA A 63 0.09 -7.80 -2.91
N TYR A 64 0.97 -6.82 -3.16
CA TYR A 64 2.19 -7.05 -3.94
C TYR A 64 3.15 -8.01 -3.24
N ALA A 65 3.31 -7.91 -1.91
CA ALA A 65 4.12 -8.86 -1.14
C ALA A 65 3.61 -10.30 -1.29
N LYS A 66 2.29 -10.51 -1.17
CA LYS A 66 1.65 -11.81 -1.39
C LYS A 66 1.82 -12.30 -2.83
N ALA A 67 1.68 -11.42 -3.81
CA ALA A 67 1.87 -11.78 -5.21
C ALA A 67 3.32 -12.23 -5.49
N ILE A 68 4.31 -11.53 -4.93
CA ILE A 68 5.73 -11.91 -5.01
C ILE A 68 5.94 -13.27 -4.34
N GLU A 69 5.39 -13.49 -3.15
CA GLU A 69 5.49 -14.76 -2.44
C GLU A 69 4.89 -15.92 -3.27
N VAL A 70 3.72 -15.72 -3.87
CA VAL A 70 3.09 -16.71 -4.76
C VAL A 70 3.96 -16.99 -5.99
N ALA A 71 4.52 -15.96 -6.62
CA ALA A 71 5.30 -16.11 -7.85
C ALA A 71 6.71 -16.68 -7.63
N THR A 72 7.29 -16.50 -6.45
CA THR A 72 8.73 -16.74 -6.22
C THR A 72 9.05 -17.62 -5.00
N GLY A 73 8.10 -17.80 -4.08
CA GLY A 73 8.31 -18.42 -2.77
C GLY A 73 8.99 -17.52 -1.73
N VAL A 74 9.35 -16.28 -2.07
CA VAL A 74 10.03 -15.33 -1.17
C VAL A 74 9.01 -14.47 -0.42
N ASP A 75 8.96 -14.61 0.90
CA ASP A 75 8.12 -13.78 1.78
C ASP A 75 8.79 -12.42 2.08
N VAL A 76 8.67 -11.50 1.11
CA VAL A 76 9.09 -10.10 1.26
C VAL A 76 8.24 -9.32 2.27
N GLY A 77 7.07 -9.82 2.64
CA GLY A 77 6.18 -9.20 3.63
C GLY A 77 6.80 -9.12 5.02
N LYS A 78 7.75 -10.01 5.34
CA LYS A 78 8.55 -9.96 6.57
C LYS A 78 9.39 -8.69 6.75
N MET A 79 9.62 -7.91 5.69
CA MET A 79 10.29 -6.61 5.81
C MET A 79 9.39 -5.52 6.41
N LEU A 80 8.08 -5.71 6.41
CA LEU A 80 7.11 -4.68 6.80
C LEU A 80 6.94 -4.56 8.33
N PRO A 81 6.70 -3.35 8.85
CA PRO A 81 6.45 -2.11 8.12
C PRO A 81 7.71 -1.34 7.69
N VAL A 82 7.65 -0.68 6.53
CA VAL A 82 8.70 0.22 6.02
C VAL A 82 8.08 1.57 5.62
N PRO A 83 8.59 2.72 6.12
CA PRO A 83 9.40 2.85 7.33
C PRO A 83 8.67 2.25 8.56
N SER A 84 9.41 1.95 9.63
CA SER A 84 8.97 1.22 10.84
C SER A 84 8.02 2.02 11.75
N LEU A 85 6.91 2.48 11.18
CA LEU A 85 5.87 3.23 11.88
C LEU A 85 4.51 2.57 11.63
N ASP A 86 3.70 2.43 12.67
CA ASP A 86 2.34 1.91 12.59
C ASP A 86 1.37 2.97 12.07
N ASN A 87 0.46 2.58 11.17
CA ASN A 87 -0.64 3.44 10.73
C ASN A 87 -1.53 3.95 11.88
N ASN A 88 -1.64 3.23 13.00
CA ASN A 88 -2.38 3.65 14.20
C ASN A 88 -1.77 4.88 14.90
N LYS A 89 -0.54 5.26 14.55
CA LYS A 89 0.10 6.48 15.05
C LYS A 89 -0.42 7.75 14.36
N PHE A 90 -1.16 7.62 13.27
CA PHE A 90 -1.78 8.74 12.58
C PHE A 90 -3.25 8.85 12.96
N ASP A 91 -3.61 9.88 13.72
CA ASP A 91 -4.96 10.06 14.25
C ASP A 91 -6.05 9.97 13.17
N TYR A 92 -5.81 10.56 12.00
CA TYR A 92 -6.76 10.56 10.88
C TYR A 92 -6.80 9.24 10.10
N ALA A 93 -5.86 8.31 10.33
CA ALA A 93 -5.89 6.96 9.77
C ALA A 93 -6.69 5.98 10.65
N ARG A 94 -6.77 6.22 11.97
CA ARG A 94 -7.40 5.30 12.95
C ARG A 94 -8.83 4.91 12.57
N LYS A 95 -9.67 5.88 12.20
CA LYS A 95 -11.05 5.63 11.76
C LYS A 95 -11.12 4.56 10.66
N PHE A 96 -10.22 4.61 9.69
CA PHE A 96 -10.20 3.66 8.57
C PHE A 96 -9.57 2.31 8.94
N MET A 97 -8.63 2.31 9.89
CA MET A 97 -8.10 1.08 10.50
C MET A 97 -9.19 0.35 11.31
N GLU A 98 -9.97 1.07 12.10
CA GLU A 98 -11.10 0.55 12.90
C GLU A 98 -12.23 0.00 12.02
N GLN A 99 -12.49 0.64 10.88
CA GLN A 99 -13.39 0.12 9.84
C GLN A 99 -12.88 -1.17 9.19
N GLY A 100 -11.64 -1.59 9.46
CA GLY A 100 -11.06 -2.80 8.87
C GLY A 100 -10.61 -2.64 7.42
N LEU A 101 -10.53 -1.42 6.90
CA LEU A 101 -10.27 -1.18 5.47
C LEU A 101 -8.91 -1.69 5.01
N TYR A 102 -7.93 -1.87 5.92
CA TYR A 102 -6.65 -2.48 5.60
C TYR A 102 -6.80 -3.92 5.05
N ASN A 103 -7.92 -4.60 5.34
CA ASN A 103 -8.19 -5.98 4.97
C ASN A 103 -9.10 -6.13 3.74
N VAL A 104 -9.55 -5.04 3.15
CA VAL A 104 -10.56 -5.06 2.08
C VAL A 104 -9.90 -4.86 0.72
N TRP A 105 -10.13 -5.79 -0.22
CA TRP A 105 -9.80 -5.59 -1.63
C TRP A 105 -11.08 -5.36 -2.43
N TYR A 106 -11.19 -4.20 -3.07
CA TYR A 106 -12.34 -3.86 -3.91
C TYR A 106 -12.06 -4.31 -5.35
N THR A 107 -12.99 -5.05 -5.95
CA THR A 107 -12.91 -5.47 -7.37
C THR A 107 -13.74 -4.59 -8.29
N TRP A 108 -14.24 -3.45 -7.81
CA TRP A 108 -14.94 -2.41 -8.59
C TRP A 108 -16.12 -2.89 -9.46
N GLY A 109 -16.72 -4.04 -9.11
CA GLY A 109 -17.84 -4.61 -9.85
C GLY A 109 -17.44 -5.39 -11.12
N GLU A 110 -16.14 -5.58 -11.35
CA GLU A 110 -15.59 -6.21 -12.56
C GLU A 110 -15.47 -7.74 -12.35
N PRO A 111 -16.29 -8.56 -13.04
CA PRO A 111 -16.30 -10.02 -12.85
C PRO A 111 -14.97 -10.70 -13.15
N GLU A 112 -14.20 -10.17 -14.09
CA GLU A 112 -12.94 -10.74 -14.60
C GLU A 112 -11.80 -10.70 -13.57
N TYR A 113 -11.90 -9.83 -12.55
CA TYR A 113 -10.85 -9.65 -11.54
C TYR A 113 -11.13 -10.37 -10.22
N ARG A 114 -12.13 -11.27 -10.17
CA ARG A 114 -12.48 -12.04 -8.96
C ARG A 114 -11.41 -13.05 -8.53
N ASP A 115 -10.53 -13.43 -9.46
CA ASP A 115 -9.38 -14.30 -9.18
C ASP A 115 -8.32 -13.66 -8.28
N ILE A 116 -8.46 -12.37 -7.93
CA ILE A 116 -7.64 -11.76 -6.87
C ILE A 116 -7.69 -12.54 -5.56
N SER A 117 -8.79 -13.26 -5.30
CA SER A 117 -8.92 -14.17 -4.14
C SER A 117 -7.86 -15.27 -4.09
N GLN A 118 -7.20 -15.58 -5.21
CA GLN A 118 -6.07 -16.52 -5.24
C GLN A 118 -4.80 -15.95 -4.60
N ILE A 119 -4.64 -14.62 -4.59
CA ILE A 119 -3.51 -13.89 -3.99
C ILE A 119 -3.93 -13.26 -2.65
N TRP A 120 -5.01 -12.47 -2.64
CA TRP A 120 -5.54 -11.77 -1.47
C TRP A 120 -6.34 -12.72 -0.57
N LYS A 121 -5.61 -13.58 0.13
CA LYS A 121 -6.16 -14.57 1.07
C LYS A 121 -5.27 -14.76 2.31
N GLY A 122 -5.81 -15.47 3.29
CA GLY A 122 -5.13 -15.78 4.54
C GLY A 122 -5.06 -14.59 5.49
N LYS A 123 -4.15 -14.64 6.46
CA LYS A 123 -3.98 -13.57 7.44
C LYS A 123 -3.37 -12.35 6.77
N THR A 124 -4.01 -11.20 6.94
CA THR A 124 -3.48 -9.91 6.49
C THR A 124 -2.54 -9.38 7.56
N GLN A 125 -1.28 -9.16 7.17
CA GLN A 125 -0.29 -8.51 8.03
C GLN A 125 -0.68 -7.06 8.21
N LYS A 126 -0.97 -6.64 9.44
CA LYS A 126 -1.16 -5.21 9.70
C LYS A 126 0.20 -4.52 9.62
N LEU A 127 0.27 -3.34 9.01
CA LEU A 127 1.46 -2.48 9.06
C LEU A 127 1.56 -1.83 10.44
N VAL A 128 1.77 -2.66 11.46
CA VAL A 128 1.86 -2.31 12.87
C VAL A 128 3.22 -2.79 13.37
N ASN A 129 3.86 -2.01 14.25
CA ASN A 129 5.03 -2.52 14.97
C ASN A 129 4.53 -3.58 15.96
N ARG A 130 5.16 -4.76 15.96
CA ARG A 130 4.90 -5.80 16.96
C ARG A 130 5.48 -5.42 18.31
#